data_AF-A0A835X441-F1
#
_entry.id   AF-A0A835X441-F1
#
_cell.length_a   1.000
_cell.length_b   1.000
_cell.length_c   1.000
_cell.angle_alpha   90.00
_cell.angle_beta   90.00
_cell.angle_gamma   90.00
#
_symmetry.space_group_name_H-M   'P 1'
#
loop_
_entity.id
_entity.type
_entity.pdbx_description
1 polymer ?
#
loop_
_entity_poly.entity_id
_entity_poly.type
_entity_poly.pdbx_seq_one_letter_code
_entity_poly.pdbx_strand_id
1 'polypeptide(L)'
;MENLEYDRKELFKNWDECGVDLESYNKAIREKVNKIELILEKSKWDLENRIADESYSNKIEQDRRSPAAEVNQKLQFRIIELEKEKDKLEMQVLTDKKIHELEKSNIKLQTQLISESQNLLELKKEKEFLTKKADSKEKTSFVMMKKYYMTIAIAGLIIGGFVGVFTFYENNIEKDYVMLIGEHAKSKYLVQNLRGDTLKTWFPWMITGSQILHVNILDNNLATQEKIDVITEAIASEETIEIDNSFTHKGPKGTTSTYYKGWIGALQKAAQQNTELYIPINFEFSNSKRPVGDITIELSSLSDPEGYSGYTKSIVDQGEILKSHIIIYDVNAISNEQLSSMMKHEFGHALGLAHSSAPDDLMYPVIKTEFPYISECMIDAIAGLYDGKKTSEVECQN
;
A
#
# COMPACT_ATOMS: atom_id res chain seq x y z
N MET A 1 4.53 -17.93 31.85
CA MET A 1 4.44 -17.41 30.46
C MET A 1 5.66 -17.92 29.67
N GLU A 2 5.88 -19.24 29.65
CA GLU A 2 7.08 -19.85 29.03
C GLU A 2 6.75 -20.92 27.98
N ASN A 3 5.47 -21.13 27.63
CA ASN A 3 5.06 -22.19 26.71
C ASN A 3 4.56 -21.69 25.34
N LEU A 4 4.87 -20.45 24.94
CA LEU A 4 4.49 -19.90 23.62
C LEU A 4 5.69 -19.66 22.68
N GLU A 5 6.90 -20.01 23.12
CA GLU A 5 8.13 -19.84 22.32
C GLU A 5 8.57 -21.14 21.62
N TYR A 6 8.04 -22.29 22.05
CA TYR A 6 8.40 -23.60 21.50
C TYR A 6 7.68 -23.93 20.18
N ASP A 7 6.52 -23.33 19.91
CA ASP A 7 5.69 -23.67 18.74
C ASP A 7 6.01 -22.84 17.48
N ARG A 8 6.69 -21.70 17.64
CA ARG A 8 7.00 -20.81 16.52
C ARG A 8 8.16 -21.30 15.65
N LYS A 9 9.03 -22.18 16.17
CA LYS A 9 10.18 -22.71 15.40
C LYS A 9 9.86 -24.01 14.63
N GLU A 10 8.79 -24.72 14.98
CA GLU A 10 8.37 -25.91 14.22
C GLU A 10 7.47 -25.57 13.02
N LEU A 11 6.69 -24.48 13.09
CA LEU A 11 5.85 -24.04 11.96
C LEU A 11 6.65 -23.54 10.74
N PHE A 12 7.89 -23.06 10.93
CA PHE A 12 8.74 -22.57 9.83
C PHE A 12 9.82 -23.55 9.38
N LYS A 13 9.98 -24.70 10.05
CA LYS A 13 11.04 -25.67 9.71
C LYS A 13 10.78 -26.44 8.40
N ASN A 14 9.55 -26.42 7.89
CA ASN A 14 9.15 -27.18 6.70
C ASN A 14 9.01 -26.33 5.43
N TRP A 15 9.32 -25.03 5.47
CA TRP A 15 9.37 -24.20 4.25
C TRP A 15 10.75 -24.17 3.58
N ASP A 16 11.80 -24.62 4.28
CA ASP A 16 13.18 -24.57 3.79
C ASP A 16 13.63 -25.81 2.98
N GLU A 17 12.80 -26.87 2.85
CA GLU A 17 13.24 -28.13 2.23
C GLU A 17 12.42 -28.65 1.04
N CYS A 18 11.47 -27.89 0.49
CA CYS A 18 10.80 -28.31 -0.76
C CYS A 18 10.66 -27.15 -1.75
N GLY A 19 11.81 -26.66 -2.22
CA GLY A 19 11.92 -25.92 -3.48
C GLY A 19 11.73 -26.82 -4.70
N VAL A 20 10.70 -27.68 -4.70
CA VAL A 20 10.24 -28.30 -5.94
C VAL A 20 9.16 -27.37 -6.46
N ASP A 21 9.53 -26.58 -7.48
CA ASP A 21 8.57 -25.82 -8.27
C ASP A 21 7.36 -26.72 -8.59
N LEU A 22 6.17 -26.32 -8.13
CA LEU A 22 4.93 -27.08 -8.28
C LEU A 22 4.64 -27.37 -9.77
N GLU A 23 5.11 -26.50 -10.66
CA GLU A 23 5.01 -26.69 -12.11
C GLU A 23 5.96 -27.79 -12.58
N SER A 24 7.23 -27.79 -12.13
CA SER A 24 8.21 -28.86 -12.34
C SER A 24 7.78 -30.21 -11.72
N TYR A 25 7.20 -30.22 -10.52
CA TYR A 25 6.67 -31.43 -9.87
C TYR A 25 5.49 -32.04 -10.65
N ASN A 26 4.51 -31.21 -11.00
CA ASN A 26 3.36 -31.64 -11.81
C ASN A 26 3.76 -32.01 -13.24
N LYS A 27 4.84 -31.42 -13.78
CA LYS A 27 5.42 -31.84 -15.06
C LYS A 27 6.02 -33.24 -14.97
N ALA A 28 6.80 -33.53 -13.92
CA ALA A 28 7.37 -34.86 -13.71
C ALA A 28 6.28 -35.94 -13.51
N ILE A 29 5.17 -35.61 -12.83
CA ILE A 29 4.03 -36.54 -12.72
C ILE A 29 3.34 -36.74 -14.07
N ARG A 30 3.12 -35.69 -14.86
CA ARG A 30 2.55 -35.80 -16.22
C ARG A 30 3.43 -36.63 -17.16
N GLU A 31 4.74 -36.49 -17.08
CA GLU A 31 5.68 -37.34 -17.83
C GLU A 31 5.58 -38.82 -17.43
N LYS A 32 5.38 -39.12 -16.14
CA LYS A 32 5.14 -40.49 -15.66
C LYS A 32 3.80 -41.04 -16.17
N VAL A 33 2.73 -40.25 -16.15
CA VAL A 33 1.41 -40.62 -16.69
C VAL A 33 1.52 -40.95 -18.18
N ASN A 34 2.16 -40.08 -18.98
CA ASN A 34 2.36 -40.31 -20.41
C ASN A 34 3.15 -41.61 -20.68
N LYS A 35 4.15 -41.91 -19.84
CA LYS A 35 4.92 -43.14 -19.96
C LYS A 35 4.08 -44.38 -19.64
N ILE A 36 3.20 -44.30 -18.64
CA ILE A 36 2.24 -45.38 -18.30
C ILE A 36 1.25 -45.57 -19.44
N GLU A 37 0.74 -44.50 -20.06
CA GLU A 37 -0.17 -44.58 -21.21
C GLU A 37 0.46 -45.31 -22.40
N LEU A 38 1.71 -44.98 -22.75
CA LEU A 38 2.42 -45.67 -23.82
C LEU A 38 2.59 -47.18 -23.54
N ILE A 39 2.85 -47.54 -22.28
CA ILE A 39 2.96 -48.94 -21.86
C ILE A 39 1.59 -49.63 -21.92
N LEU A 40 0.52 -48.96 -21.51
CA LEU A 40 -0.85 -49.47 -21.56
C LEU A 40 -1.30 -49.71 -23.00
N GLU A 41 -1.06 -48.75 -23.90
CA GLU A 41 -1.43 -48.85 -25.32
C GLU A 41 -0.75 -50.05 -25.98
N LYS A 42 0.56 -50.20 -25.74
CA LYS A 42 1.31 -51.37 -26.21
C LYS A 42 0.81 -52.68 -25.60
N SER A 43 0.54 -52.71 -24.29
CA SER A 43 0.10 -53.92 -23.59
C SER A 43 -1.30 -54.36 -24.02
N LYS A 44 -2.20 -53.40 -24.30
CA LYS A 44 -3.55 -53.66 -24.84
C LYS A 44 -3.46 -54.22 -26.25
N TRP A 45 -2.64 -53.61 -27.11
CA TRP A 45 -2.40 -54.10 -28.46
C TRP A 45 -1.80 -55.51 -28.48
N ASP A 46 -0.81 -55.79 -27.64
CA ASP A 46 -0.19 -57.12 -27.50
C ASP A 46 -1.21 -58.17 -27.05
N LEU A 47 -2.10 -57.80 -26.12
CA LEU A 47 -3.16 -58.67 -25.63
C LEU A 47 -4.23 -58.94 -26.70
N GLU A 48 -4.66 -57.93 -27.44
CA GLU A 48 -5.64 -58.05 -28.53
C GLU A 48 -5.14 -58.99 -29.63
N ASN A 49 -3.88 -58.85 -30.05
CA ASN A 49 -3.29 -59.73 -31.06
C ASN A 49 -3.13 -61.17 -30.55
N ARG A 50 -2.72 -61.36 -29.29
CA ARG A 50 -2.60 -62.70 -28.70
C ARG A 50 -3.96 -63.40 -28.55
N ILE A 51 -5.02 -62.65 -28.24
CA ILE A 51 -6.39 -63.18 -28.22
C ILE A 51 -6.87 -63.53 -29.63
N ALA A 52 -6.55 -62.72 -30.64
CA ALA A 52 -6.88 -62.99 -32.04
C ALA A 52 -6.17 -64.26 -32.56
N ASP A 53 -4.89 -64.44 -32.23
CA ASP A 53 -4.09 -65.64 -32.55
C ASP A 53 -4.60 -66.90 -31.82
N GLU A 54 -4.99 -66.78 -30.55
CA GLU A 54 -5.64 -67.87 -29.79
C GLU A 54 -7.02 -68.23 -30.36
N SER A 55 -7.80 -67.25 -30.82
CA SER A 55 -9.10 -67.49 -31.47
C SER A 55 -8.95 -68.18 -32.84
N TYR A 56 -7.85 -67.96 -33.54
CA TYR A 56 -7.54 -68.62 -34.81
C TYR A 56 -7.02 -70.05 -34.60
N SER A 57 -6.25 -70.29 -33.55
CA SER A 57 -5.66 -71.61 -33.20
C SER A 57 -6.60 -72.55 -32.43
N ASN A 58 -7.50 -72.04 -31.58
CA ASN A 58 -8.52 -72.84 -30.87
C ASN A 58 -9.61 -73.44 -31.80
N LYS A 59 -9.60 -73.11 -33.10
CA LYS A 59 -10.37 -73.87 -34.11
C LYS A 59 -9.76 -75.25 -34.41
N ILE A 60 -8.55 -75.56 -33.92
CA ILE A 60 -7.78 -76.75 -34.30
C ILE A 60 -7.56 -77.75 -33.14
N GLU A 61 -7.70 -77.41 -31.86
CA GLU A 61 -7.55 -78.42 -30.80
C GLU A 61 -8.32 -78.08 -29.52
N GLN A 62 -9.13 -79.03 -29.06
CA GLN A 62 -9.74 -79.03 -27.74
C GLN A 62 -8.77 -79.64 -26.74
N ASP A 63 -8.70 -79.03 -25.56
CA ASP A 63 -8.27 -79.64 -24.29
C ASP A 63 -6.78 -79.47 -23.90
N ARG A 64 -6.47 -78.32 -23.29
CA ARG A 64 -5.58 -78.13 -22.11
C ARG A 64 -5.54 -76.65 -21.72
N ARG A 65 -5.42 -76.34 -20.42
CA ARG A 65 -5.03 -75.00 -19.94
C ARG A 65 -3.68 -74.66 -20.58
N SER A 66 -3.72 -73.86 -21.64
CA SER A 66 -2.54 -73.44 -22.40
C SER A 66 -1.70 -72.47 -21.56
N PRO A 67 -0.36 -72.61 -21.55
CA PRO A 67 0.54 -71.60 -20.98
C PRO A 67 0.25 -70.18 -21.47
N ALA A 68 -0.31 -70.03 -22.67
CA ALA A 68 -0.67 -68.74 -23.26
C ALA A 68 -1.84 -68.04 -22.52
N ALA A 69 -2.79 -68.81 -21.97
CA ALA A 69 -3.92 -68.30 -21.18
C ALA A 69 -3.45 -67.74 -19.82
N GLU A 70 -2.45 -68.37 -19.20
CA GLU A 70 -1.86 -67.88 -17.94
C GLU A 70 -1.10 -66.56 -18.17
N VAL A 71 -0.39 -66.44 -19.30
CA VAL A 71 0.30 -65.20 -19.69
C VAL A 71 -0.72 -64.09 -20.03
N ASN A 72 -1.82 -64.41 -20.71
CA ASN A 72 -2.93 -63.47 -20.96
C ASN A 72 -3.54 -62.96 -19.65
N GLN A 73 -3.77 -63.85 -18.69
CA GLN A 73 -4.29 -63.47 -17.38
C GLN A 73 -3.33 -62.56 -16.62
N LYS A 74 -2.02 -62.85 -16.61
CA LYS A 74 -1.00 -61.99 -16.00
C LYS A 74 -0.93 -60.60 -16.67
N LEU A 75 -1.04 -60.54 -17.99
CA LEU A 75 -1.05 -59.29 -18.75
C LEU A 75 -2.30 -58.44 -18.44
N GLN A 76 -3.47 -59.07 -18.35
CA GLN A 76 -4.72 -58.42 -17.92
C GLN A 76 -4.61 -57.82 -16.51
N PHE A 77 -4.05 -58.57 -15.55
CA PHE A 77 -3.81 -58.06 -14.20
C PHE A 77 -2.86 -56.86 -14.20
N ARG A 78 -1.81 -56.89 -15.02
CA ARG A 78 -0.85 -55.79 -15.13
C ARG A 78 -1.48 -54.52 -15.74
N ILE A 79 -2.36 -54.67 -16.72
CA ILE A 79 -3.11 -53.56 -17.30
C ILE A 79 -3.98 -52.90 -16.23
N ILE A 80 -4.74 -53.69 -15.46
CA ILE A 80 -5.60 -53.17 -14.38
C ILE A 80 -4.78 -52.44 -13.30
N GLU A 81 -3.60 -52.95 -12.96
CA GLU A 81 -2.71 -52.31 -11.98
C GLU A 81 -2.19 -50.95 -12.48
N LEU A 82 -1.76 -50.89 -13.74
CA LEU A 82 -1.27 -49.65 -14.37
C LEU A 82 -2.39 -48.62 -14.57
N GLU A 83 -3.61 -49.05 -14.89
CA GLU A 83 -4.78 -48.15 -14.96
C GLU A 83 -5.08 -47.54 -13.58
N LYS A 84 -5.06 -48.33 -12.51
CA LYS A 84 -5.23 -47.82 -11.14
C LYS A 84 -4.11 -46.86 -10.71
N GLU A 85 -2.88 -47.13 -11.10
CA GLU A 85 -1.74 -46.26 -10.80
C GLU A 85 -1.87 -44.93 -11.54
N LYS A 86 -2.29 -44.96 -12.81
CA LYS A 86 -2.59 -43.76 -13.61
C LYS A 86 -3.68 -42.92 -12.94
N ASP A 87 -4.83 -43.51 -12.61
CA ASP A 87 -5.97 -42.80 -12.01
C ASP A 87 -5.57 -42.12 -10.70
N LYS A 88 -4.73 -42.79 -9.89
CA LYS A 88 -4.19 -42.23 -8.64
C LYS A 88 -3.32 -41.01 -8.89
N LEU A 89 -2.43 -41.06 -9.88
CA LEU A 89 -1.54 -39.95 -10.22
C LEU A 89 -2.31 -38.75 -10.80
N GLU A 90 -3.32 -38.99 -11.63
CA GLU A 90 -4.18 -37.94 -12.17
C GLU A 90 -5.01 -37.26 -11.08
N MET A 91 -5.55 -38.05 -10.13
CA MET A 91 -6.27 -37.53 -8.97
C MET A 91 -5.37 -36.67 -8.07
N GLN A 92 -4.09 -37.04 -7.95
CA GLN A 92 -3.11 -36.26 -7.20
C GLN A 92 -2.86 -34.89 -7.84
N VAL A 93 -2.64 -34.83 -9.16
CA VAL A 93 -2.47 -33.55 -9.88
C VAL A 93 -3.70 -32.66 -9.75
N LEU A 94 -4.91 -33.24 -9.84
CA LEU A 94 -6.15 -32.49 -9.66
C LEU A 94 -6.30 -31.94 -8.24
N THR A 95 -5.90 -32.72 -7.24
CA THR A 95 -5.93 -32.32 -5.83
C THR A 95 -4.96 -31.18 -5.57
N ASP A 96 -3.73 -31.28 -6.07
CA ASP A 96 -2.69 -30.25 -5.91
C ASP A 96 -3.11 -28.94 -6.58
N LYS A 97 -3.71 -29.01 -7.78
CA LYS A 97 -4.27 -27.84 -8.47
C LYS A 97 -5.35 -27.16 -7.61
N LYS A 98 -6.24 -27.94 -7.01
CA LYS A 98 -7.34 -27.42 -6.19
C LYS A 98 -6.84 -26.82 -4.87
N ILE A 99 -5.82 -27.42 -4.26
CA ILE A 99 -5.13 -26.85 -3.08
C ILE A 99 -4.51 -25.49 -3.44
N HIS A 100 -3.81 -25.40 -4.56
CA HIS A 100 -3.19 -24.15 -5.00
C HIS A 100 -4.23 -23.05 -5.30
N GLU A 101 -5.37 -23.40 -5.91
CA GLU A 101 -6.48 -22.46 -6.11
C GLU A 101 -7.10 -22.00 -4.78
N LEU A 102 -7.26 -22.91 -3.82
CA LEU A 102 -7.74 -22.59 -2.47
C LEU A 102 -6.76 -21.69 -1.72
N GLU A 103 -5.46 -21.92 -1.82
CA GLU A 103 -4.42 -21.08 -1.22
C GLU A 103 -4.45 -19.66 -1.79
N LYS A 104 -4.54 -19.52 -3.12
CA LYS A 104 -4.72 -18.21 -3.77
C LYS A 104 -5.97 -17.50 -3.29
N SER A 105 -7.09 -18.21 -3.20
CA SER A 105 -8.34 -17.65 -2.70
C SER A 105 -8.24 -17.25 -1.23
N ASN A 106 -7.53 -18.01 -0.40
CA ASN A 106 -7.37 -17.73 1.01
C ASN A 106 -6.47 -16.49 1.24
N ILE A 107 -5.37 -16.37 0.48
CA ILE A 107 -4.53 -15.17 0.48
C ILE A 107 -5.35 -13.94 0.09
N LYS A 108 -6.15 -14.04 -0.99
CA LYS A 108 -7.05 -12.95 -1.40
C LYS A 108 -8.01 -12.54 -0.28
N LEU A 109 -8.66 -13.50 0.36
CA LEU A 109 -9.58 -13.24 1.47
C LEU A 109 -8.87 -12.60 2.67
N GLN A 110 -7.64 -13.03 2.98
CA GLN A 110 -6.85 -12.43 4.06
C GLN A 110 -6.48 -10.98 3.75
N THR A 111 -6.07 -10.67 2.52
CA THR A 111 -5.76 -9.30 2.09
C THR A 111 -6.99 -8.41 2.15
N GLN A 112 -8.15 -8.89 1.67
CA GLN A 112 -9.41 -8.17 1.76
C GLN A 112 -9.82 -7.91 3.21
N LEU A 113 -9.66 -8.89 4.10
CA LEU A 113 -9.96 -8.75 5.51
C LEU A 113 -9.06 -7.70 6.18
N ILE A 114 -7.78 -7.64 5.80
CA ILE A 114 -6.83 -6.63 6.30
C ILE A 114 -7.25 -5.24 5.81
N SER A 115 -7.51 -5.07 4.52
CA SER A 115 -7.98 -3.79 3.94
C SER A 115 -9.28 -3.32 4.59
N GLU A 116 -10.25 -4.20 4.76
CA GLU A 116 -11.53 -3.87 5.39
C GLU A 116 -11.37 -3.53 6.88
N SER A 117 -10.44 -4.21 7.58
CA SER A 117 -10.10 -3.87 8.96
C SER A 117 -9.46 -2.47 9.08
N GLN A 118 -8.64 -2.08 8.10
CA GLN A 118 -8.03 -0.75 8.03
C GLN A 118 -9.10 0.31 7.77
N ASN A 119 -9.96 0.11 6.78
CA ASN A 119 -11.09 1.00 6.49
C ASN A 119 -12.02 1.17 7.71
N LEU A 120 -12.28 0.10 8.44
CA LEU A 120 -13.14 0.13 9.63
C LEU A 120 -12.48 0.86 10.79
N LEU A 121 -11.16 0.73 10.93
CA LEU A 121 -10.38 1.50 11.91
C LEU A 121 -10.36 2.99 11.57
N GLU A 122 -10.24 3.34 10.28
CA GLU A 122 -10.31 4.72 9.80
C GLU A 122 -11.68 5.35 10.09
N LEU A 123 -12.76 4.65 9.74
CA LEU A 123 -14.14 5.08 10.03
C LEU A 123 -14.39 5.25 11.53
N LYS A 124 -13.82 4.37 12.36
CA LYS A 124 -13.94 4.47 13.82
C LYS A 124 -13.25 5.72 14.35
N LYS A 125 -12.05 6.04 13.87
CA LYS A 125 -11.33 7.27 14.22
C LYS A 125 -12.07 8.52 13.74
N GLU A 126 -12.66 8.49 12.55
CA GLU A 126 -13.49 9.57 12.02
C GLU A 126 -14.70 9.85 12.92
N LYS A 127 -15.41 8.81 13.38
CA LYS A 127 -16.51 8.96 14.35
C LYS A 127 -16.05 9.54 15.69
N GLU A 128 -14.91 9.09 16.22
CA GLU A 128 -14.32 9.63 17.46
C GLU A 128 -13.93 11.11 17.31
N PHE A 129 -13.50 11.53 16.12
CA PHE A 129 -13.18 12.91 15.83
C PHE A 129 -14.43 13.79 15.73
N LEU A 130 -15.45 13.35 14.97
CA LEU A 130 -16.70 14.08 14.81
C LEU A 130 -17.42 14.28 16.16
N THR A 131 -17.37 13.29 17.04
CA THR A 131 -17.91 13.39 18.42
C THR A 131 -17.14 14.42 19.25
N LYS A 132 -15.80 14.41 19.23
CA LYS A 132 -14.98 15.44 19.91
C LYS A 132 -15.23 16.84 19.37
N LYS A 133 -15.45 16.99 18.06
CA LYS A 133 -15.75 18.29 17.42
C LYS A 133 -17.15 18.80 17.81
N ALA A 134 -18.12 17.90 17.95
CA ALA A 134 -19.45 18.23 18.46
C ALA A 134 -19.39 18.72 19.92
N ASP A 135 -18.70 17.98 20.80
CA ASP A 135 -18.50 18.36 22.21
C ASP A 135 -17.77 19.71 22.36
N SER A 136 -16.78 19.96 21.50
CA SER A 136 -16.03 21.22 21.42
C SER A 136 -16.92 22.40 21.00
N LYS A 137 -17.73 22.22 19.96
CA LYS A 137 -18.69 23.23 19.49
C LYS A 137 -19.78 23.53 20.53
N GLU A 138 -20.27 22.52 21.24
CA GLU A 138 -21.25 22.71 22.29
C GLU A 138 -20.66 23.52 23.45
N LYS A 139 -19.45 23.17 23.92
CA LYS A 139 -18.72 23.93 24.95
C LYS A 139 -18.42 25.38 24.54
N THR A 140 -17.99 25.60 23.29
CA THR A 140 -17.70 26.97 22.80
C THR A 140 -18.99 27.79 22.63
N SER A 141 -20.09 27.19 22.19
CA SER A 141 -21.39 27.87 22.11
C SER A 141 -21.91 28.31 23.49
N PHE A 142 -21.72 27.47 24.52
CA PHE A 142 -22.08 27.79 25.90
C PHE A 142 -21.23 28.92 26.49
N VAL A 143 -19.91 28.91 26.22
CA VAL A 143 -18.99 29.97 26.66
C VAL A 143 -19.27 31.30 25.95
N MET A 144 -19.55 31.26 24.64
CA MET A 144 -19.90 32.45 23.85
C MET A 144 -21.23 33.06 24.31
N MET A 145 -22.26 32.25 24.59
CA MET A 145 -23.51 32.73 25.19
C MET A 145 -23.27 33.41 26.54
N LYS A 146 -22.46 32.82 27.42
CA LYS A 146 -22.15 33.40 28.74
C LYS A 146 -21.44 34.76 28.63
N LYS A 147 -20.52 34.91 27.65
CA LYS A 147 -19.86 36.20 27.38
C LYS A 147 -20.85 37.23 26.84
N TYR A 148 -21.72 36.86 25.90
CA TYR A 148 -22.71 37.75 25.29
C TYR A 148 -23.71 38.33 26.32
N TYR A 149 -24.22 37.50 27.24
CA TYR A 149 -25.08 37.98 28.33
C TYR A 149 -24.33 38.89 29.34
N MET A 150 -23.04 38.64 29.59
CA MET A 150 -22.19 39.52 30.39
C MET A 150 -21.99 40.89 29.73
N THR A 151 -21.81 40.95 28.41
CA THR A 151 -21.62 42.22 27.68
C THR A 151 -22.90 43.07 27.67
N ILE A 152 -24.08 42.45 27.52
CA ILE A 152 -25.37 43.15 27.57
C ILE A 152 -25.63 43.73 28.98
N ALA A 153 -25.28 43.00 30.04
CA ALA A 153 -25.41 43.49 31.41
C ALA A 153 -24.52 44.72 31.69
N ILE A 154 -23.32 44.77 31.12
CA ILE A 154 -22.39 45.90 31.25
C ILE A 154 -22.85 47.10 30.41
N ALA A 155 -23.35 46.88 29.19
CA ALA A 155 -23.88 47.94 28.33
C ALA A 155 -25.13 48.61 28.93
N GLY A 156 -26.01 47.84 29.60
CA GLY A 156 -27.17 48.39 30.31
C GLY A 156 -26.80 49.31 31.47
N LEU A 157 -25.69 49.04 32.17
CA LEU A 157 -25.18 49.89 33.26
C LEU A 157 -24.54 51.20 32.75
N ILE A 158 -23.94 51.19 31.55
CA ILE A 158 -23.30 52.38 30.95
C ILE A 158 -24.36 53.31 30.33
N ILE A 159 -25.41 52.76 29.72
CA ILE A 159 -26.51 53.56 29.11
C ILE A 159 -27.40 54.19 30.20
N GLY A 160 -27.56 53.56 31.37
CA GLY A 160 -28.27 54.15 32.51
C GLY A 160 -27.55 55.35 33.17
N GLY A 161 -26.23 55.49 32.96
CA GLY A 161 -25.42 56.55 33.58
C GLY A 161 -25.17 57.79 32.72
N PHE A 162 -25.36 57.72 31.39
CA PHE A 162 -24.91 58.78 30.47
C PHE A 162 -26.03 59.61 29.80
N VAL A 163 -27.32 59.30 30.01
CA VAL A 163 -28.44 60.06 29.42
C VAL A 163 -28.72 61.39 30.14
N GLY A 164 -28.06 61.68 31.27
CA GLY A 164 -28.34 62.86 32.09
C GLY A 164 -27.49 64.13 31.86
N VAL A 165 -26.42 64.10 31.04
CA VAL A 165 -25.40 65.19 31.10
C VAL A 165 -25.03 65.83 29.74
N PHE A 166 -25.48 65.34 28.59
CA PHE A 166 -25.06 65.91 27.28
C PHE A 166 -26.21 66.51 26.45
N THR A 167 -27.13 67.25 27.09
CA THR A 167 -28.08 68.16 26.41
C THR A 167 -27.66 69.63 26.55
N PHE A 168 -26.39 69.94 26.34
CA PHE A 168 -25.91 71.32 26.26
C PHE A 168 -24.52 71.32 25.61
N TYR A 169 -24.30 72.21 24.63
CA TYR A 169 -23.08 72.45 23.83
C TYR A 169 -23.09 72.00 22.36
N GLU A 170 -23.61 72.95 21.57
CA GLU A 170 -23.01 73.56 20.38
C GLU A 170 -23.12 72.94 18.97
N ASN A 171 -23.73 73.77 18.13
CA ASN A 171 -23.65 73.85 16.67
C ASN A 171 -22.25 74.21 16.18
N ASN A 172 -21.98 73.82 14.92
CA ASN A 172 -20.91 74.25 14.01
C ASN A 172 -19.55 73.56 14.19
N ILE A 173 -19.15 72.73 13.21
CA ILE A 173 -18.07 73.03 12.26
C ILE A 173 -18.00 71.97 11.14
N GLU A 174 -17.86 72.52 9.95
CA GLU A 174 -17.69 72.03 8.59
C GLU A 174 -16.29 71.37 8.36
N LYS A 175 -16.18 70.36 7.47
CA LYS A 175 -15.32 70.32 6.26
C LYS A 175 -14.82 68.92 5.82
N ASP A 176 -15.04 68.69 4.53
CA ASP A 176 -14.23 68.01 3.50
C ASP A 176 -13.90 66.51 3.62
N TYR A 177 -14.40 65.71 2.66
CA TYR A 177 -13.62 65.23 1.51
C TYR A 177 -14.57 64.69 0.43
N VAL A 178 -14.61 65.35 -0.74
CA VAL A 178 -14.99 64.75 -2.02
C VAL A 178 -13.70 64.43 -2.75
N MET A 179 -13.48 63.16 -3.13
CA MET A 179 -12.63 62.87 -4.28
C MET A 179 -13.16 61.66 -5.06
N LEU A 180 -13.68 62.02 -6.24
CA LEU A 180 -13.75 61.27 -7.49
C LEU A 180 -12.86 60.02 -7.55
N ILE A 181 -13.47 58.86 -7.77
CA ILE A 181 -12.79 57.71 -8.36
C ILE A 181 -13.27 57.62 -9.81
N GLY A 182 -12.31 57.80 -10.71
CA GLY A 182 -12.49 57.72 -12.15
C GLY A 182 -12.89 56.33 -12.63
N GLU A 183 -13.27 56.31 -13.90
CA GLU A 183 -13.67 55.15 -14.67
C GLU A 183 -12.73 53.94 -14.51
N HIS A 184 -13.36 52.77 -14.52
CA HIS A 184 -12.78 51.43 -14.68
C HIS A 184 -12.03 50.81 -13.49
N ALA A 185 -12.74 50.54 -12.39
CA ALA A 185 -12.38 49.45 -11.48
C ALA A 185 -13.23 48.20 -11.80
N LYS A 186 -12.73 47.31 -12.67
CA LYS A 186 -13.25 45.93 -12.75
C LYS A 186 -12.63 45.13 -11.61
N SER A 187 -13.32 44.98 -10.48
CA SER A 187 -12.89 44.04 -9.45
C SER A 187 -13.14 42.61 -9.96
N LYS A 188 -12.08 41.85 -10.22
CA LYS A 188 -12.17 40.41 -10.45
C LYS A 188 -12.25 39.74 -9.08
N TYR A 189 -13.45 39.65 -8.51
CA TYR A 189 -13.68 38.89 -7.28
C TYR A 189 -13.50 37.40 -7.63
N LEU A 190 -12.32 36.86 -7.36
CA LEU A 190 -12.00 35.45 -7.54
C LEU A 190 -12.25 34.77 -6.18
N VAL A 191 -13.38 34.08 -6.05
CA VAL A 191 -13.56 33.14 -4.93
C VAL A 191 -12.73 31.90 -5.27
N GLN A 192 -11.50 31.83 -4.76
CA GLN A 192 -10.80 30.56 -4.64
C GLN A 192 -11.41 29.82 -3.46
N ASN A 193 -11.84 28.58 -3.68
CA ASN A 193 -12.20 27.70 -2.56
C ASN A 193 -10.95 27.51 -1.69
N LEU A 194 -11.02 27.90 -0.42
CA LEU A 194 -10.08 27.44 0.59
C LEU A 194 -10.36 25.94 0.81
N ARG A 195 -9.84 25.09 -0.07
CA ARG A 195 -9.71 23.67 0.23
C ARG A 195 -8.57 23.56 1.25
N GLY A 196 -8.92 23.31 2.51
CA GLY A 196 -7.97 22.73 3.45
C GLY A 196 -7.83 21.26 3.07
N ASP A 197 -6.93 20.97 2.13
CA ASP A 197 -6.60 19.60 1.79
C ASP A 197 -5.95 18.94 3.02
N THR A 198 -6.22 17.66 3.24
CA THR A 198 -5.74 16.96 4.43
C THR A 198 -4.82 15.83 4.04
N LEU A 199 -3.67 15.72 4.70
CA LEU A 199 -2.78 14.57 4.61
C LEU A 199 -2.83 13.79 5.92
N LYS A 200 -3.28 12.54 5.84
CA LYS A 200 -3.38 11.67 7.02
C LYS A 200 -2.02 11.06 7.36
N THR A 201 -1.82 10.74 8.63
CA THR A 201 -0.59 10.09 9.13
C THR A 201 -0.94 8.86 9.99
N TRP A 202 -0.01 7.92 10.11
CA TRP A 202 -0.23 6.63 10.79
C TRP A 202 0.61 6.44 12.05
N PHE A 203 1.85 5.95 11.93
CA PHE A 203 2.77 5.71 13.05
C PHE A 203 4.19 6.15 12.66
N PRO A 204 4.96 6.77 13.58
CA PRO A 204 6.33 7.17 13.31
C PRO A 204 7.31 5.99 13.45
N TRP A 205 8.54 6.20 12.97
CA TRP A 205 9.70 5.44 13.41
C TRP A 205 10.22 6.03 14.71
N MET A 206 10.35 5.22 15.76
CA MET A 206 10.95 5.67 17.02
C MET A 206 12.46 5.43 16.97
N ILE A 207 13.18 6.43 16.50
CA ILE A 207 14.63 6.36 16.36
C ILE A 207 15.35 7.31 17.30
N THR A 208 16.62 7.01 17.57
CA THR A 208 17.53 8.00 18.17
C THR A 208 18.15 8.86 17.07
N GLY A 209 18.52 10.12 17.38
CA GLY A 209 18.95 11.09 16.36
C GLY A 209 20.14 10.68 15.48
N SER A 210 20.95 9.69 15.88
CA SER A 210 22.06 9.15 15.07
C SER A 210 21.79 7.78 14.47
N GLN A 211 20.60 7.23 14.64
CA GLN A 211 20.25 5.90 14.12
C GLN A 211 20.10 5.97 12.60
N ILE A 212 20.67 4.96 11.94
CA ILE A 212 20.61 4.79 10.49
C ILE A 212 19.54 3.74 10.20
N LEU A 213 18.61 4.07 9.31
CA LEU A 213 17.65 3.10 8.77
C LEU A 213 18.27 2.43 7.54
N HIS A 214 18.30 1.10 7.52
CA HIS A 214 18.84 0.32 6.42
C HIS A 214 17.72 0.04 5.41
N VAL A 215 17.92 0.49 4.18
CA VAL A 215 17.02 0.25 3.04
C VAL A 215 17.64 -0.81 2.16
N ASN A 216 16.98 -1.97 2.05
CA ASN A 216 17.44 -3.04 1.18
C ASN A 216 16.54 -3.22 -0.03
N ILE A 217 17.11 -2.98 -1.20
CA ILE A 217 16.50 -3.33 -2.47
C ILE A 217 16.83 -4.80 -2.72
N LEU A 218 15.81 -5.62 -2.93
CA LEU A 218 16.00 -7.06 -3.12
C LEU A 218 16.67 -7.33 -4.47
N ASP A 219 17.81 -7.99 -4.42
CA ASP A 219 18.56 -8.40 -5.61
C ASP A 219 17.80 -9.52 -6.33
N ASN A 220 17.10 -9.15 -7.40
CA ASN A 220 16.45 -10.07 -8.31
C ASN A 220 16.72 -9.68 -9.76
N ASN A 221 16.32 -10.52 -10.71
CA ASN A 221 16.52 -10.28 -12.14
C ASN A 221 15.79 -9.03 -12.69
N LEU A 222 14.88 -8.44 -11.92
CA LEU A 222 14.14 -7.23 -12.28
C LEU A 222 14.80 -5.96 -11.74
N ALA A 223 15.61 -6.07 -10.69
CA ALA A 223 16.40 -5.00 -10.08
C ALA A 223 17.67 -4.71 -10.90
N THR A 224 17.50 -4.25 -12.14
CA THR A 224 18.62 -3.76 -12.96
C THR A 224 19.25 -2.52 -12.31
N GLN A 225 20.53 -2.24 -12.61
CA GLN A 225 21.21 -1.07 -12.07
C GLN A 225 20.45 0.23 -12.34
N GLU A 226 19.90 0.38 -13.55
CA GLU A 226 19.06 1.51 -13.92
C GLU A 226 17.83 1.69 -13.00
N LYS A 227 17.13 0.61 -12.68
CA LYS A 227 15.96 0.66 -11.77
C LYS A 227 16.40 0.92 -10.33
N ILE A 228 17.53 0.35 -9.91
CA ILE A 228 18.12 0.63 -8.59
C ILE A 228 18.47 2.11 -8.47
N ASP A 229 19.06 2.71 -9.51
CA ASP A 229 19.41 4.13 -9.52
C ASP A 229 18.16 5.00 -9.45
N VAL A 230 17.10 4.66 -10.17
CA VAL A 230 15.80 5.35 -10.12
C VAL A 230 15.17 5.30 -8.72
N ILE A 231 15.19 4.13 -8.07
CA ILE A 231 14.67 3.94 -6.72
C ILE A 231 15.51 4.72 -5.71
N THR A 232 16.83 4.62 -5.84
CA THR A 232 17.78 5.30 -4.95
C THR A 232 17.63 6.80 -5.09
N GLU A 233 17.53 7.34 -6.30
CA GLU A 233 17.31 8.78 -6.54
C GLU A 233 15.97 9.25 -5.96
N ALA A 234 14.88 8.49 -6.15
CA ALA A 234 13.56 8.81 -5.61
C ALA A 234 13.54 8.92 -4.07
N ILE A 235 14.49 8.28 -3.38
CA ILE A 235 14.58 8.31 -1.93
C ILE A 235 15.69 9.28 -1.49
N ALA A 236 16.89 9.16 -2.04
CA ALA A 236 18.10 9.78 -1.55
C ALA A 236 18.36 11.20 -2.09
N SER A 237 17.67 11.61 -3.16
CA SER A 237 17.88 12.94 -3.74
C SER A 237 17.55 14.04 -2.74
N GLU A 238 18.47 14.99 -2.60
CA GLU A 238 18.30 16.22 -1.80
C GLU A 238 17.86 17.40 -2.66
N GLU A 239 17.75 17.20 -3.98
CA GLU A 239 17.43 18.27 -4.93
C GLU A 239 16.00 18.79 -4.76
N THR A 240 15.87 20.09 -4.99
CA THR A 240 14.59 20.79 -5.02
C THR A 240 14.23 21.27 -6.42
N ILE A 241 12.95 21.53 -6.64
CA ILE A 241 12.41 22.14 -7.84
C ILE A 241 11.33 23.15 -7.48
N GLU A 242 11.32 24.28 -8.18
CA GLU A 242 10.27 25.29 -8.06
C GLU A 242 9.20 25.05 -9.10
N ILE A 243 7.94 24.96 -8.66
CA ILE A 243 6.78 24.76 -9.54
C ILE A 243 5.84 25.93 -9.37
N ASP A 244 5.41 26.54 -10.47
CA ASP A 244 4.42 27.61 -10.44
C ASP A 244 3.07 27.05 -9.94
N ASN A 245 2.51 27.71 -8.92
CA ASN A 245 1.32 27.28 -8.20
C ASN A 245 0.06 27.28 -9.05
N SER A 246 0.09 27.93 -10.23
CA SER A 246 -0.99 27.82 -11.21
C SER A 246 -1.06 26.44 -11.88
N PHE A 247 0.03 25.68 -11.93
CA PHE A 247 0.04 24.31 -12.47
C PHE A 247 -0.48 23.27 -11.48
N THR A 248 -0.43 23.56 -10.19
CA THR A 248 -0.84 22.65 -9.10
C THR A 248 -2.14 23.08 -8.43
N HIS A 249 -2.81 24.10 -8.98
CA HIS A 249 -4.03 24.70 -8.44
C HIS A 249 -3.90 25.27 -7.02
N LYS A 250 -2.67 25.52 -6.55
CA LYS A 250 -2.37 26.01 -5.19
C LYS A 250 -2.27 27.53 -5.09
N GLY A 251 -2.25 28.26 -6.20
CA GLY A 251 -2.07 29.71 -6.17
C GLY A 251 -2.15 30.40 -7.52
N PRO A 252 -2.06 31.74 -7.54
CA PRO A 252 -2.07 32.52 -8.77
C PRO A 252 -0.76 32.34 -9.57
N LYS A 253 -0.85 32.46 -10.89
CA LYS A 253 0.30 32.41 -11.80
C LYS A 253 1.37 33.43 -11.40
N GLY A 254 2.64 33.00 -11.39
CA GLY A 254 3.78 33.80 -10.97
C GLY A 254 4.14 33.65 -9.48
N THR A 255 3.41 32.82 -8.74
CA THR A 255 3.84 32.33 -7.42
C THR A 255 4.34 30.90 -7.56
N THR A 256 5.42 30.56 -6.85
CA THR A 256 6.00 29.21 -6.88
C THR A 256 5.97 28.58 -5.49
N SER A 257 5.98 27.26 -5.46
CA SER A 257 6.23 26.46 -4.27
C SER A 257 7.41 25.53 -4.52
N THR A 258 8.16 25.27 -3.45
CA THR A 258 9.29 24.34 -3.48
C THR A 258 8.80 22.90 -3.35
N TYR A 259 9.31 22.03 -4.21
CA TYR A 259 9.09 20.58 -4.17
C TYR A 259 10.42 19.86 -4.09
N TYR A 260 10.40 18.63 -3.60
CA TYR A 260 11.60 17.80 -3.40
C TYR A 260 11.57 16.59 -4.32
N LYS A 261 12.70 16.32 -4.97
CA LYS A 261 12.86 15.16 -5.86
C LYS A 261 12.99 13.84 -5.10
N GLY A 262 13.54 13.87 -3.89
CA GLY A 262 13.68 12.69 -3.03
C GLY A 262 13.29 12.94 -1.58
N TRP A 263 13.06 11.86 -0.85
CA TRP A 263 12.64 11.90 0.54
C TRP A 263 13.71 12.43 1.48
N ILE A 264 15.00 12.15 1.28
CA ILE A 264 16.06 12.65 2.17
C ILE A 264 16.04 14.18 2.24
N GLY A 265 15.98 14.89 1.11
CA GLY A 265 15.87 16.35 1.11
C GLY A 265 14.62 16.87 1.84
N ALA A 266 13.48 16.21 1.62
CA ALA A 266 12.22 16.56 2.28
C ALA A 266 12.26 16.31 3.80
N LEU A 267 12.86 15.19 4.23
CA LEU A 267 13.00 14.80 5.63
C LEU A 267 14.00 15.70 6.36
N GLN A 268 15.10 16.10 5.72
CA GLN A 268 16.01 17.10 6.24
C GLN A 268 15.30 18.44 6.46
N LYS A 269 14.41 18.83 5.54
CA LYS A 269 13.58 20.03 5.71
C LYS A 269 12.61 19.89 6.88
N ALA A 270 11.94 18.74 7.01
CA ALA A 270 11.03 18.46 8.12
C ALA A 270 11.76 18.49 9.48
N ALA A 271 12.99 17.95 9.54
CA ALA A 271 13.83 17.91 10.73
C ALA A 271 14.32 19.30 11.20
N GLN A 272 14.19 20.34 10.38
CA GLN A 272 14.43 21.73 10.82
C GLN A 272 13.30 22.25 11.72
N GLN A 273 12.13 21.61 11.71
CA GLN A 273 11.02 21.93 12.59
C GLN A 273 11.27 21.32 13.98
N ASN A 274 10.89 22.04 15.03
CA ASN A 274 11.03 21.55 16.40
C ASN A 274 9.96 20.48 16.65
N THR A 275 10.39 19.22 16.76
CA THR A 275 9.54 18.04 16.95
C THR A 275 9.93 17.30 18.23
N GLU A 276 8.99 16.56 18.84
CA GLU A 276 9.25 15.79 20.07
C GLU A 276 10.06 14.50 19.79
N LEU A 277 9.93 13.93 18.59
CA LEU A 277 10.57 12.70 18.14
C LEU A 277 11.57 12.98 17.00
N TYR A 278 12.57 12.13 16.84
CA TYR A 278 13.58 12.30 15.80
C TYR A 278 13.09 11.90 14.40
N ILE A 279 13.12 12.89 13.51
CA ILE A 279 13.35 12.83 12.07
C ILE A 279 14.24 11.71 11.50
N PRO A 280 13.80 10.57 10.91
CA PRO A 280 14.73 9.70 10.18
C PRO A 280 15.28 10.42 8.96
N ILE A 281 16.56 10.82 9.02
CA ILE A 281 17.27 11.51 7.93
C ILE A 281 18.48 10.74 7.42
N ASN A 282 18.89 9.68 8.13
CA ASN A 282 20.06 8.87 7.79
C ASN A 282 19.60 7.50 7.26
N PHE A 283 19.91 7.23 6.00
CA PHE A 283 19.59 5.97 5.34
C PHE A 283 20.84 5.35 4.73
N GLU A 284 20.98 4.04 4.88
CA GLU A 284 22.00 3.25 4.19
C GLU A 284 21.34 2.29 3.21
N PHE A 285 21.80 2.29 1.97
CA PHE A 285 21.24 1.47 0.90
C PHE A 285 22.08 0.22 0.70
N SER A 286 21.43 -0.94 0.68
CA SER A 286 22.04 -2.21 0.29
C SER A 286 21.26 -2.89 -0.82
N ASN A 287 21.95 -3.67 -1.63
CA ASN A 287 21.34 -4.58 -2.59
C ASN A 287 21.69 -6.01 -2.18
N SER A 288 20.69 -6.80 -1.79
CA SER A 288 20.93 -8.19 -1.39
C SER A 288 19.73 -9.09 -1.66
N LYS A 289 20.00 -10.38 -1.89
CA LYS A 289 18.98 -11.40 -2.15
C LYS A 289 18.11 -11.72 -0.93
N ARG A 290 18.51 -11.28 0.25
CA ARG A 290 17.79 -11.53 1.50
C ARG A 290 17.09 -10.23 1.94
N PRO A 291 15.88 -10.28 2.50
CA PRO A 291 15.18 -9.10 2.98
C PRO A 291 15.75 -8.61 4.33
N VAL A 292 17.00 -8.16 4.32
CA VAL A 292 17.74 -7.67 5.50
C VAL A 292 17.72 -6.15 5.49
N GLY A 293 17.24 -5.50 6.55
CA GLY A 293 17.10 -4.04 6.61
C GLY A 293 15.78 -3.61 7.25
N ASP A 294 15.69 -2.37 7.69
CA ASP A 294 14.50 -1.80 8.34
C ASP A 294 13.37 -1.59 7.33
N ILE A 295 13.74 -1.13 6.12
CA ILE A 295 12.84 -1.00 4.97
C ILE A 295 13.35 -1.94 3.88
N THR A 296 12.45 -2.73 3.30
CA THR A 296 12.78 -3.64 2.19
C THR A 296 11.95 -3.30 0.97
N ILE A 297 12.57 -3.33 -0.21
CA ILE A 297 11.95 -2.96 -1.49
C ILE A 297 12.07 -4.14 -2.45
N GLU A 298 10.95 -4.63 -2.94
CA GLU A 298 10.86 -5.74 -3.89
C GLU A 298 10.23 -5.28 -5.21
N LEU A 299 10.83 -5.69 -6.33
CA LEU A 299 10.30 -5.48 -7.66
C LEU A 299 9.71 -6.79 -8.18
N SER A 300 8.46 -6.77 -8.62
CA SER A 300 7.73 -7.93 -9.14
C SER A 300 7.33 -7.74 -10.59
N SER A 301 7.41 -8.82 -11.38
CA SER A 301 6.85 -8.85 -12.73
C SER A 301 5.40 -9.32 -12.77
N LEU A 302 4.85 -9.71 -11.62
CA LEU A 302 3.47 -10.14 -11.50
C LEU A 302 2.57 -8.94 -11.28
N SER A 303 1.35 -9.02 -11.80
CA SER A 303 0.29 -8.09 -11.47
C SER A 303 -0.31 -8.44 -10.13
N ASP A 304 -0.65 -7.43 -9.35
CA ASP A 304 -1.43 -7.65 -8.14
C ASP A 304 -2.87 -8.09 -8.50
N PRO A 305 -3.44 -9.13 -7.85
CA PRO A 305 -4.79 -9.63 -8.15
C PRO A 305 -5.93 -8.62 -7.95
N GLU A 306 -5.69 -7.54 -7.22
CA GLU A 306 -6.66 -6.48 -6.93
C GLU A 306 -6.38 -5.20 -7.75
N GLY A 307 -5.32 -5.22 -8.56
CA GLY A 307 -4.99 -4.15 -9.50
C GLY A 307 -4.07 -3.06 -8.92
N TYR A 308 -3.43 -3.30 -7.78
CA TYR A 308 -2.46 -2.37 -7.21
C TYR A 308 -1.14 -2.36 -8.00
N SER A 309 -0.59 -1.17 -8.27
CA SER A 309 0.72 -1.02 -8.92
C SER A 309 1.89 -0.95 -7.93
N GLY A 310 1.59 -0.61 -6.68
CA GLY A 310 2.53 -0.58 -5.56
C GLY A 310 1.80 -0.90 -4.27
N TYR A 311 2.52 -1.43 -3.29
CA TYR A 311 1.97 -1.71 -1.97
C TYR A 311 3.04 -1.62 -0.89
N THR A 312 2.69 -0.97 0.21
CA THR A 312 3.53 -0.87 1.41
C THR A 312 2.87 -1.53 2.61
N LYS A 313 3.60 -2.43 3.25
CA LYS A 313 3.21 -3.09 4.49
C LYS A 313 4.19 -2.77 5.59
N SER A 314 3.72 -2.17 6.68
CA SER A 314 4.52 -1.95 7.88
C SER A 314 4.12 -2.89 9.01
N ILE A 315 5.11 -3.37 9.75
CA ILE A 315 4.94 -4.05 11.03
C ILE A 315 5.02 -2.98 12.11
N VAL A 316 3.97 -2.90 12.90
CA VAL A 316 3.83 -1.92 13.98
C VAL A 316 3.67 -2.66 15.30
N ASP A 317 4.43 -2.25 16.31
CA ASP A 317 4.20 -2.62 17.71
C ASP A 317 4.06 -1.34 18.54
N GLN A 318 3.22 -1.34 19.57
CA GLN A 318 3.09 -0.23 20.54
C GLN A 318 2.97 1.21 19.98
N GLY A 319 2.59 1.37 18.71
CA GLY A 319 2.46 2.67 18.04
C GLY A 319 3.73 3.17 17.34
N GLU A 320 4.72 2.30 17.12
CA GLU A 320 5.93 2.56 16.34
C GLU A 320 6.05 1.61 15.15
N ILE A 321 6.59 2.10 14.04
CA ILE A 321 6.98 1.23 12.92
C ILE A 321 8.28 0.51 13.30
N LEU A 322 8.26 -0.81 13.20
CA LEU A 322 9.43 -1.67 13.41
C LEU A 322 10.10 -2.11 12.11
N LYS A 323 9.31 -2.26 11.04
CA LYS A 323 9.75 -2.73 9.71
C LYS A 323 8.76 -2.27 8.66
N SER A 324 9.25 -1.97 7.46
CA SER A 324 8.40 -1.73 6.28
C SER A 324 8.86 -2.58 5.10
N HIS A 325 7.89 -3.03 4.31
CA HIS A 325 8.10 -3.79 3.09
C HIS A 325 7.29 -3.18 1.96
N ILE A 326 7.99 -2.78 0.90
CA ILE A 326 7.44 -2.17 -0.30
C ILE A 326 7.54 -3.18 -1.44
N ILE A 327 6.45 -3.37 -2.18
CA ILE A 327 6.44 -4.14 -3.42
C ILE A 327 5.96 -3.22 -4.54
N ILE A 328 6.69 -3.17 -5.65
CA ILE A 328 6.21 -2.57 -6.90
C ILE A 328 5.88 -3.69 -7.87
N TYR A 329 4.65 -3.69 -8.40
CA TYR A 329 4.12 -4.71 -9.30
C TYR A 329 4.30 -4.32 -10.76
N ASP A 330 4.17 -5.30 -11.66
CA ASP A 330 4.24 -5.11 -13.12
C ASP A 330 5.43 -4.25 -13.61
N VAL A 331 6.60 -4.39 -12.99
CA VAL A 331 7.74 -3.46 -13.18
C VAL A 331 8.29 -3.49 -14.63
N ASN A 332 7.95 -4.50 -15.42
CA ASN A 332 8.32 -4.57 -16.83
C ASN A 332 7.39 -3.77 -17.76
N ALA A 333 6.22 -3.37 -17.26
CA ALA A 333 5.20 -2.63 -18.01
C ALA A 333 5.18 -1.13 -17.68
N ILE A 334 5.99 -0.68 -16.71
CA ILE A 334 6.04 0.71 -16.26
C ILE A 334 7.36 1.37 -16.65
N SER A 335 7.33 2.68 -16.90
CA SER A 335 8.52 3.49 -17.18
C SER A 335 9.31 3.82 -15.91
N ASN A 336 10.53 4.35 -16.07
CA ASN A 336 11.35 4.80 -14.93
C ASN A 336 10.70 5.97 -14.18
N GLU A 337 9.99 6.86 -14.88
CA GLU A 337 9.25 7.97 -14.27
C GLU A 337 8.07 7.47 -13.44
N GLN A 338 7.37 6.44 -13.93
CA GLN A 338 6.30 5.78 -13.19
C GLN A 338 6.86 5.06 -11.96
N LEU A 339 7.96 4.31 -12.12
CA LEU A 339 8.65 3.65 -11.01
C LEU A 339 9.11 4.68 -9.96
N SER A 340 9.69 5.80 -10.37
CA SER A 340 10.09 6.88 -9.46
C SER A 340 8.89 7.44 -8.70
N SER A 341 7.77 7.67 -9.39
CA SER A 341 6.55 8.23 -8.77
C SER A 341 5.94 7.27 -7.76
N MET A 342 5.79 6.00 -8.13
CA MET A 342 5.31 4.94 -7.24
C MET A 342 6.24 4.77 -6.05
N MET A 343 7.57 4.78 -6.27
CA MET A 343 8.53 4.65 -5.19
C MET A 343 8.42 5.79 -4.18
N LYS A 344 8.28 7.05 -4.63
CA LYS A 344 8.07 8.16 -3.67
C LYS A 344 6.77 7.99 -2.88
N HIS A 345 5.68 7.56 -3.52
CA HIS A 345 4.41 7.32 -2.85
C HIS A 345 4.51 6.21 -1.78
N GLU A 346 4.98 5.03 -2.17
CA GLU A 346 5.14 3.88 -1.28
C GLU A 346 6.14 4.16 -0.15
N PHE A 347 7.23 4.86 -0.45
CA PHE A 347 8.19 5.25 0.58
C PHE A 347 7.58 6.26 1.56
N GLY A 348 6.68 7.14 1.12
CA GLY A 348 5.87 7.98 2.01
C GLY A 348 5.05 7.16 3.02
N HIS A 349 4.43 6.07 2.57
CA HIS A 349 3.77 5.11 3.46
C HIS A 349 4.75 4.44 4.41
N ALA A 350 5.93 4.04 3.93
CA ALA A 350 6.95 3.44 4.76
C ALA A 350 7.48 4.38 5.85
N LEU A 351 7.38 5.70 5.65
CA LEU A 351 7.72 6.75 6.62
C LEU A 351 6.57 7.07 7.61
N GLY A 352 5.38 6.51 7.39
CA GLY A 352 4.22 6.68 8.25
C GLY A 352 3.18 7.68 7.74
N LEU A 353 3.29 8.15 6.50
CA LEU A 353 2.23 8.94 5.87
C LEU A 353 1.10 8.04 5.37
N ALA A 354 -0.13 8.52 5.44
CA ALA A 354 -1.29 7.89 4.83
C ALA A 354 -1.74 8.73 3.61
N HIS A 355 -2.85 8.33 3.00
CA HIS A 355 -3.32 9.01 1.81
C HIS A 355 -3.73 10.46 2.05
N SER A 356 -3.43 11.29 1.07
CA SER A 356 -3.95 12.65 0.94
C SER A 356 -5.37 12.64 0.37
N SER A 357 -6.19 13.62 0.76
CA SER A 357 -7.49 13.88 0.12
C SER A 357 -7.37 14.67 -1.18
N ALA A 358 -6.20 15.27 -1.45
CA ALA A 358 -5.98 16.14 -2.61
C ALA A 358 -5.64 15.33 -3.87
N PRO A 359 -6.42 15.41 -4.95
CA PRO A 359 -6.19 14.60 -6.16
C PRO A 359 -4.89 14.91 -6.90
N ASP A 360 -4.35 16.11 -6.71
CA ASP A 360 -3.12 16.59 -7.36
C ASP A 360 -1.86 16.34 -6.49
N ASP A 361 -2.02 15.69 -5.34
CA ASP A 361 -0.94 15.38 -4.40
C ASP A 361 -0.36 13.98 -4.64
N LEU A 362 0.95 13.83 -4.47
CA LEU A 362 1.64 12.56 -4.68
C LEU A 362 1.11 11.47 -3.74
N MET A 363 0.63 11.77 -2.53
CA MET A 363 0.07 10.78 -1.59
C MET A 363 -1.43 10.51 -1.83
N TYR A 364 -2.04 10.99 -2.91
CA TYR A 364 -3.42 10.61 -3.25
C TYR A 364 -3.51 9.11 -3.59
N PRO A 365 -4.61 8.38 -3.28
CA PRO A 365 -4.70 6.93 -3.49
C PRO A 365 -4.49 6.45 -4.94
N VAL A 366 -4.58 7.35 -5.91
CA VAL A 366 -4.29 7.07 -7.33
C VAL A 366 -3.43 8.20 -7.87
N ILE A 367 -2.14 7.97 -8.12
CA ILE A 367 -1.23 9.02 -8.60
C ILE A 367 -1.72 9.56 -9.96
N LYS A 368 -2.26 10.79 -9.95
CA LYS A 368 -2.76 11.50 -11.15
C LYS A 368 -2.03 12.80 -11.42
N THR A 369 -1.17 13.22 -10.51
CA THR A 369 -0.44 14.47 -10.59
C THR A 369 0.59 14.44 -11.71
N GLU A 370 0.72 15.56 -12.43
CA GLU A 370 1.80 15.76 -13.41
C GLU A 370 3.14 16.08 -12.71
N PHE A 371 3.10 16.37 -11.41
CA PHE A 371 4.25 16.74 -10.59
C PHE A 371 4.39 15.77 -9.40
N PRO A 372 4.84 14.52 -9.63
CA PRO A 372 4.98 13.49 -8.60
C PRO A 372 6.23 13.72 -7.74
N TYR A 373 6.24 14.86 -7.06
CA TYR A 373 7.29 15.32 -6.16
C TYR A 373 6.74 15.53 -4.75
N ILE A 374 7.62 15.57 -3.77
CA ILE A 374 7.23 15.71 -2.37
C ILE A 374 6.97 17.19 -2.09
N SER A 375 5.75 17.49 -1.64
CA SER A 375 5.27 18.86 -1.42
C SER A 375 5.54 19.35 0.00
N GLU A 376 5.48 20.66 0.24
CA GLU A 376 5.58 21.24 1.59
C GLU A 376 4.53 20.67 2.56
N CYS A 377 3.32 20.35 2.08
CA CYS A 377 2.32 19.75 2.96
C CYS A 377 2.74 18.35 3.46
N MET A 378 3.46 17.56 2.65
CA MET A 378 4.00 16.28 3.11
C MET A 378 5.07 16.47 4.18
N ILE A 379 5.86 17.54 4.07
CA ILE A 379 6.90 17.91 5.04
C ILE A 379 6.24 18.29 6.37
N ASP A 380 5.17 19.09 6.33
CA ASP A 380 4.41 19.45 7.52
C ASP A 380 3.67 18.25 8.13
N ALA A 381 3.20 17.32 7.29
CA ALA A 381 2.62 16.06 7.76
C ALA A 381 3.65 15.17 8.46
N ILE A 382 4.87 15.06 7.92
CA ILE A 382 5.98 14.39 8.62
C ILE A 382 6.29 15.12 9.93
N ALA A 383 6.50 16.44 9.91
CA ALA A 383 6.82 17.18 11.13
C ALA A 383 5.73 16.98 12.20
N GLY A 384 4.45 17.07 11.81
CA GLY A 384 3.32 16.82 12.70
C GLY A 384 3.25 15.39 13.24
N LEU A 385 3.64 14.38 12.45
CA LEU A 385 3.73 12.98 12.89
C LEU A 385 4.79 12.80 13.99
N TYR A 386 5.89 13.55 13.93
CA TYR A 386 6.99 13.47 14.90
C TYR A 386 6.90 14.52 16.02
N ASP A 387 5.94 15.45 15.99
CA ASP A 387 5.72 16.48 17.03
C ASP A 387 5.03 15.94 18.30
N GLY A 388 4.98 14.62 18.50
CA GLY A 388 4.41 13.95 19.70
C GLY A 388 2.89 14.12 19.89
N LYS A 389 2.25 14.94 19.06
CA LYS A 389 0.79 15.08 18.98
C LYS A 389 0.21 13.83 18.32
N LYS A 390 -0.85 13.28 18.93
CA LYS A 390 -1.66 12.18 18.34
C LYS A 390 -2.51 12.68 17.16
N THR A 391 -1.94 13.44 16.25
CA THR A 391 -2.65 13.95 15.07
C THR A 391 -2.40 13.02 13.91
N SER A 392 -3.46 12.32 13.49
CA SER A 392 -3.51 11.46 12.30
C SER A 392 -3.82 12.23 11.01
N GLU A 393 -3.76 13.56 11.04
CA GLU A 393 -4.21 14.44 9.95
C GLU A 393 -3.57 15.83 10.09
N VAL A 394 -2.99 16.33 9.00
CA VAL A 394 -2.49 17.69 8.85
C VAL A 394 -3.31 18.39 7.76
N GLU A 395 -3.88 19.55 8.10
CA GLU A 395 -4.54 20.43 7.12
C GLU A 395 -3.47 21.24 6.39
N CYS A 396 -3.32 21.01 5.09
CA CYS A 396 -2.51 21.81 4.19
C CYS A 396 -3.14 23.20 4.03
N GLN A 397 -2.44 24.25 4.43
CA GLN A 397 -2.81 25.62 4.07
C GLN A 397 -2.14 25.97 2.74
N ASN A 398 -2.92 26.49 1.78
CA ASN A 398 -2.42 26.98 0.49
C ASN A 398 -1.84 28.39 0.60
#